data_AF-A0A2E9WH09-F1
#
_entry.id   AF-A0A2E9WH09-F1
#
_cell.length_a   1.000
_cell.length_b   1.000
_cell.length_c   1.000
_cell.angle_alpha   90.00
_cell.angle_beta   90.00
_cell.angle_gamma   90.00
#
_symmetry.space_group_name_H-M   'P 1'
#
loop_
_entity.id
_entity.type
_entity.pdbx_description
1 polymer ?
#
loop_
_entity_poly.entity_id
_entity_poly.type
_entity_poly.pdbx_seq_one_letter_code
_entity_poly.pdbx_strand_id
1 'polypeptide(L)'
;MEEEEDPLAGLSQTDAEQLAAARLDAVESAGALLDGPTVGMKAEEAEDTPTPEYDVGKVEADALLDDGPLEPSIDHSELNVVVHEDVADLADPLASAPVVGDVPEEIEFENDDA
;
A
#
# COMPACT_ATOMS: atom_id res chain seq x y z
N MET A 1 -29.15 -7.50 -11.47
CA MET A 1 -28.82 -6.16 -12.00
C MET A 1 -28.22 -5.42 -10.82
N GLU A 2 -26.91 -5.27 -10.84
CA GLU A 2 -26.22 -4.42 -9.86
C GLU A 2 -26.56 -2.99 -10.28
N GLU A 3 -27.20 -2.22 -9.39
CA GLU A 3 -27.40 -0.79 -9.62
C GLU A 3 -26.04 -0.13 -9.43
N GLU A 4 -25.45 0.40 -10.51
CA GLU A 4 -24.26 1.23 -10.40
C GLU A 4 -24.63 2.47 -9.58
N GLU A 5 -24.05 2.58 -8.38
CA GLU A 5 -24.23 3.75 -7.53
C GLU A 5 -23.67 4.98 -8.25
N ASP A 6 -24.47 6.05 -8.33
CA ASP A 6 -24.02 7.31 -8.89
C ASP A 6 -22.83 7.84 -8.06
N PRO A 7 -21.62 7.96 -8.65
CA PRO A 7 -20.43 8.37 -7.93
C PRO A 7 -20.50 9.82 -7.42
N LEU A 8 -21.51 10.58 -7.83
CA LEU A 8 -21.78 11.94 -7.38
C LEU A 8 -22.97 12.02 -6.41
N ALA A 9 -23.55 10.88 -6.01
CA ALA A 9 -24.67 10.83 -5.08
C ALA A 9 -24.32 11.53 -3.75
N GLY A 10 -25.17 12.46 -3.34
CA GLY A 10 -25.02 13.20 -2.08
C GLY A 10 -24.16 14.48 -2.16
N LEU A 11 -23.57 14.78 -3.31
CA LEU A 11 -22.86 16.04 -3.54
C LEU A 11 -23.81 17.14 -4.04
N SER A 12 -23.52 18.38 -3.65
CA SER A 12 -24.16 19.53 -4.29
C SER A 12 -23.65 19.69 -5.72
N GLN A 13 -24.42 20.35 -6.60
CA GLN A 13 -23.99 20.59 -7.99
C GLN A 13 -22.63 21.32 -8.03
N THR A 14 -22.42 22.29 -7.14
CA THR A 14 -21.17 23.03 -7.05
C THR A 14 -19.99 22.17 -6.61
N ASP A 15 -20.21 21.20 -5.71
CA ASP A 15 -19.14 20.31 -5.24
C ASP A 15 -18.79 19.25 -6.29
N ALA A 16 -19.80 18.74 -7.00
CA ALA A 16 -19.60 17.83 -8.13
C ALA A 16 -18.81 18.49 -9.28
N GLU A 17 -19.11 19.76 -9.59
CA GLU A 17 -18.37 20.55 -10.57
C GLU A 17 -16.92 20.81 -10.15
N GLN A 18 -16.68 21.12 -8.86
CA GLN A 18 -15.33 21.29 -8.33
C GLN A 18 -14.52 20.00 -8.36
N LEU A 19 -15.13 18.86 -8.02
CA LEU A 19 -14.48 17.54 -8.11
C LEU A 19 -14.10 17.20 -9.55
N ALA A 20 -15.00 17.45 -10.50
CA ALA A 20 -14.73 17.23 -11.92
C ALA A 20 -13.58 18.11 -12.42
N ALA A 21 -13.55 19.39 -12.02
CA ALA A 21 -12.47 20.31 -12.37
C ALA A 21 -11.12 19.88 -11.77
N ALA A 22 -11.09 19.47 -10.50
CA ALA A 22 -9.89 18.98 -9.85
C ALA A 22 -9.35 17.70 -10.51
N ARG A 23 -10.25 16.80 -10.93
CA ARG A 23 -9.87 15.57 -11.63
C ARG A 23 -9.32 15.84 -13.03
N LEU A 24 -9.88 16.82 -13.74
CA LEU A 24 -9.36 17.25 -15.04
C LEU A 24 -7.93 17.79 -14.90
N ASP A 25 -7.69 18.68 -13.93
CA ASP A 25 -6.37 19.26 -13.64
C ASP A 25 -5.34 18.19 -13.24
N ALA A 26 -5.75 17.21 -12.43
CA ALA A 26 -4.90 16.07 -12.07
C ALA A 26 -4.50 15.21 -13.30
N VAL A 27 -5.43 14.99 -14.23
CA VAL A 27 -5.15 14.22 -15.45
C VAL A 27 -4.26 15.02 -16.40
N GLU A 28 -4.51 16.32 -16.56
CA GLU A 28 -3.71 17.20 -17.41
C GLU A 28 -2.28 17.36 -16.88
N SER A 29 -2.11 17.56 -15.56
CA SER A 29 -0.79 17.62 -14.93
C SER A 29 -0.03 16.29 -15.04
N ALA A 30 -0.70 15.14 -14.88
CA ALA A 30 -0.10 13.84 -15.11
C ALA A 30 0.31 13.65 -16.58
N GLY A 31 -0.52 14.10 -17.53
CA GLY A 31 -0.21 14.10 -18.95
C GLY A 31 1.01 14.97 -19.28
N ALA A 32 1.11 16.16 -18.68
CA ALA A 32 2.24 17.06 -18.89
C ALA A 32 3.57 16.49 -18.38
N LEU A 33 3.55 15.64 -17.34
CA LEU A 33 4.74 14.91 -16.87
C LEU A 33 5.18 13.85 -17.88
N LEU A 34 4.24 13.23 -18.59
CA LEU A 34 4.50 12.23 -19.63
C LEU A 34 4.90 12.86 -20.97
N ASP A 35 4.41 14.08 -21.25
CA ASP A 35 4.75 14.90 -22.43
C ASP A 35 6.10 15.64 -22.29
N GLY A 36 6.92 15.27 -21.30
CA GLY A 36 8.33 15.64 -21.26
C GLY A 36 9.04 15.32 -22.58
N PRO A 37 10.22 15.91 -22.85
CA PRO A 37 10.88 15.78 -24.14
C PRO A 37 10.98 14.30 -24.51
N THR A 38 10.24 13.88 -25.55
CA THR A 38 10.39 12.54 -26.11
C THR A 38 11.85 12.42 -26.50
N VAL A 39 12.62 11.64 -25.75
CA VAL A 39 14.00 11.36 -26.11
C VAL A 39 13.89 10.61 -27.42
N GLY A 40 14.22 11.29 -28.52
CA GLY A 40 14.41 10.65 -29.81
C GLY A 40 15.57 9.69 -29.63
N MET A 41 15.27 8.46 -29.21
CA MET A 41 16.23 7.38 -29.16
C MET A 41 16.64 7.14 -30.60
N LYS A 42 17.82 7.66 -30.96
CA LYS A 42 18.51 7.21 -32.14
C LYS A 42 18.65 5.70 -31.96
N ALA A 43 18.23 4.91 -32.95
CA ALA A 43 18.44 3.48 -32.96
C ALA A 43 19.94 3.20 -33.13
N GLU A 44 20.70 3.47 -32.08
CA GLU A 44 22.02 2.91 -31.87
C GLU A 44 21.79 1.57 -31.18
N GLU A 45 22.50 0.54 -31.65
CA GLU A 45 22.52 -0.78 -31.05
C GLU A 45 22.77 -0.59 -29.55
N ALA A 46 21.72 -0.77 -28.74
CA ALA A 46 21.80 -0.52 -27.32
C ALA A 46 22.76 -1.56 -26.73
N GLU A 47 23.86 -1.10 -26.11
CA GLU A 47 24.58 -1.98 -25.20
C GLU A 47 23.59 -2.48 -24.13
N ASP A 48 23.68 -3.77 -23.80
CA ASP A 48 22.77 -4.44 -22.88
C ASP A 48 22.69 -3.70 -21.53
N THR A 49 21.74 -2.76 -21.42
CA THR A 49 21.35 -2.21 -20.13
C THR A 49 20.65 -3.34 -19.37
N PRO A 50 20.93 -3.57 -18.08
CA PRO A 50 20.26 -4.61 -17.31
C PRO A 50 18.76 -4.32 -17.31
N THR A 51 18.02 -5.06 -18.12
CA THR A 51 16.57 -5.12 -18.08
C THR A 51 16.18 -5.65 -16.70
N PRO A 52 15.19 -5.05 -16.01
CA PRO A 52 14.66 -5.65 -14.79
C PRO A 52 14.26 -7.11 -15.09
N GLU A 53 14.81 -8.03 -14.29
CA GLU A 53 14.96 -9.46 -14.61
C GLU A 53 13.63 -10.24 -14.74
N TYR A 54 12.49 -9.59 -14.53
CA TYR A 54 11.22 -10.27 -14.24
C TYR A 54 10.16 -10.19 -15.33
N ASP A 55 10.45 -9.76 -16.57
CA ASP A 55 9.36 -9.78 -17.57
C ASP A 55 9.73 -9.83 -19.06
N VAL A 56 10.80 -10.52 -19.50
CA VAL A 56 10.92 -10.84 -20.95
C VAL A 56 11.74 -12.09 -21.28
N GLY A 57 11.44 -13.23 -20.66
CA GLY A 57 11.95 -14.53 -21.12
C GLY A 57 10.86 -15.29 -21.89
N LYS A 58 11.15 -15.85 -23.07
CA LYS A 58 10.35 -16.98 -23.57
C LYS A 58 10.57 -18.13 -22.60
N VAL A 59 9.66 -18.33 -21.67
CA VAL A 59 9.76 -19.44 -20.72
C VAL A 59 9.18 -20.68 -21.40
N GLU A 60 10.03 -21.68 -21.60
CA GLU A 60 9.59 -23.00 -22.07
C GLU A 60 8.66 -23.62 -21.02
N ALA A 61 7.53 -24.18 -21.46
CA ALA A 61 6.52 -24.73 -20.53
C ALA A 61 7.13 -25.82 -19.61
N ASP A 62 8.11 -26.56 -20.12
CA ASP A 62 8.81 -27.59 -19.35
C ASP A 62 9.64 -27.00 -18.20
N ALA A 63 10.14 -25.76 -18.31
CA ALA A 63 10.85 -25.08 -17.23
C ALA A 63 9.91 -24.52 -16.15
N LEU A 64 8.63 -24.30 -16.49
CA LEU A 64 7.60 -23.91 -15.51
C LEU A 64 7.05 -25.11 -14.75
N LEU A 65 7.09 -26.29 -15.36
CA LEU A 65 6.62 -27.55 -14.79
C LEU A 65 7.76 -28.38 -14.17
N ASP A 66 9.00 -27.97 -14.37
CA ASP A 66 10.16 -28.53 -13.68
C ASP A 66 10.14 -28.00 -12.24
N ASP A 67 9.72 -28.85 -11.31
CA ASP A 67 9.93 -28.68 -9.87
C ASP A 67 11.43 -28.86 -9.57
N GLY A 68 12.28 -28.05 -10.22
CA GLY A 68 13.72 -28.00 -10.02
C GLY A 68 14.03 -28.05 -8.52
N PRO A 69 15.21 -28.56 -8.11
CA PRO A 69 15.46 -29.02 -6.75
C PRO A 69 14.88 -28.05 -5.74
N LEU A 70 13.78 -28.47 -5.08
CA LEU A 70 13.01 -27.65 -4.15
C LEU A 70 13.99 -26.85 -3.32
N GLU A 71 14.07 -25.53 -3.56
CA GLU A 71 14.88 -24.69 -2.70
C GLU A 71 14.37 -24.97 -1.30
N PRO A 72 15.25 -25.36 -0.36
CA PRO A 72 14.81 -25.65 0.99
C PRO A 72 14.06 -24.40 1.43
N SER A 73 12.78 -24.55 1.77
CA SER A 73 11.95 -23.43 2.19
C SER A 73 12.66 -22.79 3.38
N ILE A 74 13.40 -21.71 3.14
CA ILE A 74 14.16 -21.06 4.19
C ILE A 74 13.12 -20.35 5.03
N ASP A 75 12.96 -20.83 6.26
CA ASP A 75 12.07 -20.19 7.21
C ASP A 75 12.71 -18.87 7.65
N HIS A 76 12.09 -17.77 7.24
CA HIS A 76 12.52 -16.42 7.59
C HIS A 76 11.75 -15.87 8.80
N SER A 77 10.91 -16.67 9.46
CA SER A 77 10.11 -16.24 10.61
C SER A 77 10.95 -15.68 11.76
N GLU A 78 12.22 -16.07 11.84
CA GLU A 78 13.17 -15.64 12.88
C GLU A 78 14.14 -14.53 12.41
N LEU A 79 14.06 -14.08 11.14
CA LEU A 79 14.91 -12.99 10.67
C LEU A 79 14.45 -11.65 11.24
N ASN A 80 15.38 -10.92 11.87
CA ASN A 80 15.17 -9.58 12.42
C ASN A 80 14.10 -9.49 13.52
N VAL A 81 13.80 -10.58 14.22
CA VAL A 81 12.92 -10.56 15.38
C VAL A 81 13.70 -10.07 16.61
N VAL A 82 13.19 -9.00 17.25
CA VAL A 82 13.69 -8.53 18.54
C VAL A 82 12.72 -8.98 19.62
N VAL A 83 13.20 -9.83 20.53
CA VAL A 83 12.42 -10.35 21.66
C VAL A 83 12.64 -9.46 22.87
N HIS A 84 11.55 -9.06 23.52
CA HIS A 84 11.55 -8.28 24.75
C HIS A 84 11.05 -9.15 25.90
N GLU A 85 11.71 -9.11 27.06
CA GLU A 85 11.34 -9.90 28.25
C GLU A 85 10.25 -9.22 29.07
N ASP A 86 10.20 -7.87 29.04
CA ASP A 86 9.21 -7.06 29.74
C ASP A 86 8.48 -6.11 28.77
N VAL A 87 7.20 -5.86 29.04
CA VAL A 87 6.36 -4.91 28.27
C VAL A 87 6.91 -3.49 28.40
N ALA A 88 7.57 -3.16 29.51
CA ALA A 88 8.25 -1.88 29.72
C ALA A 88 9.40 -1.63 28.73
N ASP A 89 9.95 -2.68 28.12
CA ASP A 89 10.97 -2.56 27.08
C ASP A 89 10.37 -2.17 25.71
N LEU A 90 9.04 -2.28 25.57
CA LEU A 90 8.33 -1.85 24.38
C LEU A 90 8.10 -0.34 24.45
N ALA A 91 8.48 0.37 23.39
CA ALA A 91 8.13 1.78 23.26
C ALA A 91 6.60 1.91 23.21
N ASP A 92 6.01 2.71 24.12
CA ASP A 92 4.59 3.05 24.08
C ASP A 92 4.34 4.16 23.03
N PRO A 93 3.72 3.83 21.88
CA PRO A 93 3.49 4.80 20.81
C PRO A 93 2.49 5.89 21.23
N LEU A 94 1.68 5.62 22.25
CA LEU A 94 0.62 6.51 22.74
C LEU A 94 1.05 7.31 23.97
N ALA A 95 2.27 7.14 24.47
CA ALA A 95 2.77 7.87 25.65
C ALA A 95 2.70 9.41 25.48
N SER A 96 2.72 9.90 24.24
CA SER A 96 2.59 11.33 23.90
C SER A 96 1.26 11.72 23.27
N ALA A 97 0.35 10.75 23.09
CA ALA A 97 -0.94 11.00 22.46
C ALA A 97 -1.84 11.83 23.39
N PRO A 98 -2.49 12.90 22.89
CA PRO A 98 -3.46 13.64 23.68
C PRO A 98 -4.72 12.80 23.87
N VAL A 99 -5.17 12.63 25.12
CA VAL A 99 -6.45 12.00 25.42
C VAL A 99 -7.56 13.01 25.09
N VAL A 100 -8.49 12.62 24.20
CA VAL A 100 -9.64 13.44 23.80
C VAL A 100 -10.91 12.80 24.35
N GLY A 101 -11.65 13.54 25.18
CA GLY A 101 -12.87 13.07 25.85
C GLY A 101 -12.70 13.01 27.36
N ASP A 102 -13.80 12.74 28.07
CA ASP A 102 -13.79 12.57 29.52
C ASP A 102 -13.20 11.19 29.89
N VAL A 103 -12.39 11.16 30.95
CA VAL A 103 -11.91 9.90 31.52
C VAL A 103 -13.12 9.20 32.17
N PRO A 104 -13.43 7.94 31.81
CA PRO A 104 -14.55 7.23 32.41
C PRO A 104 -14.32 7.06 33.91
N GLU A 105 -15.37 7.27 34.71
CA GLU A 105 -15.33 6.99 36.15
C GLU A 105 -15.30 5.47 36.38
N GLU A 106 -14.38 5.01 37.24
CA GLU A 106 -14.35 3.62 37.69
C GLU A 106 -15.58 3.35 38.58
N ILE A 107 -16.32 2.28 38.30
CA ILE A 107 -17.45 1.85 39.11
C ILE A 107 -16.94 0.79 40.09
N GLU A 108 -17.05 1.07 41.39
CA GLU A 108 -16.83 0.06 42.43
C GLU A 108 -18.03 -0.89 42.45
N PHE A 109 -17.78 -2.16 42.15
CA PHE A 109 -18.77 -3.19 42.39
C PHE A 109 -18.68 -3.60 43.86
N GLU A 110 -19.69 -3.22 44.65
CA GLU A 110 -19.91 -3.85 45.96
C GLU A 110 -20.19 -5.35 45.69
N ASN A 111 -19.18 -6.19 45.94
CA ASN A 111 -19.43 -7.61 46.08
C ASN A 111 -20.20 -7.78 47.39
N ASP A 112 -21.52 -7.89 47.28
CA ASP A 112 -22.34 -8.42 48.36
C ASP A 112 -21.91 -9.90 48.52
N ASP A 113 -20.96 -10.12 49.43
CA ASP A 113 -20.57 -11.46 49.89
C ASP A 113 -21.80 -12.09 50.56
N ALA A 114 -22.52 -12.90 49.78
CA ALA A 114 -23.62 -13.76 50.25
C ALA A 114 -23.12 -15.14 50.73
#